data_AF-A0AAU3K4F8-F1
#
_entry.id   AF-A0AAU3K4F8-F1
#
_cell.length_a   1.000
_cell.length_b   1.000
_cell.length_c   1.000
_cell.angle_alpha   90.00
_cell.angle_beta   90.00
_cell.angle_gamma   90.00
#
_symmetry.space_group_name_H-M   'P 1'
#
loop_
_entity.id
_entity.type
_entity.pdbx_description
1 polymer ?
#
loop_
_entity_poly.entity_id
_entity_poly.type
_entity_poly.pdbx_seq_one_letter_code
_entity_poly.pdbx_strand_id
1 'polypeptide(L)'
;MIGQAQYEATLQELRPKLREGMEVEAVLDYLKERGFSQIACIRAVGDLGICSAAEAKRLVHYSRAWSSTREQNEALHEGLAEELGKEI
;
A
#
# COMPACT_ATOMS: atom_id res chain seq x y z
N MET A 1 13.75 3.23 -3.29
CA MET A 1 13.53 2.17 -2.29
C MET A 1 13.89 2.75 -0.94
N ILE A 2 13.04 2.55 0.07
CA ILE A 2 13.35 2.94 1.44
C ILE A 2 14.45 2.02 2.00
N GLY A 3 15.42 2.58 2.73
CA GLY A 3 16.47 1.80 3.37
C GLY A 3 15.98 1.07 4.62
N GLN A 4 16.63 -0.05 4.98
CA GLN A 4 16.23 -0.88 6.11
C GLN A 4 16.16 -0.12 7.44
N ALA A 5 17.12 0.78 7.71
CA ALA A 5 17.12 1.59 8.93
C ALA A 5 15.92 2.53 9.00
N GLN A 6 15.56 3.16 7.88
CA GLN A 6 14.43 4.07 7.81
C GLN A 6 13.09 3.33 7.85
N TYR A 7 13.04 2.11 7.28
CA TYR A 7 11.91 1.20 7.41
C TYR A 7 11.62 0.88 8.87
N GLU A 8 12.60 0.35 9.61
CA GLU A 8 12.40 -0.04 11.01
C GLU A 8 12.08 1.17 11.90
N ALA A 9 12.76 2.31 11.70
CA ALA A 9 12.47 3.53 12.44
C ALA A 9 11.01 3.99 12.25
N THR A 10 10.50 3.89 11.02
CA THR A 10 9.10 4.22 10.72
C THR A 10 8.13 3.26 11.42
N LEU A 11 8.42 1.96 11.45
CA LEU A 11 7.56 1.00 12.17
C LEU A 11 7.56 1.26 13.68
N GLN A 12 8.72 1.55 14.26
CA GLN A 12 8.83 1.90 15.68
C GLN A 12 8.03 3.16 16.03
N GLU A 13 7.99 4.15 15.13
CA GLU A 13 7.20 5.37 15.30
C GLU A 13 5.68 5.10 15.22
N LEU A 14 5.26 4.16 14.37
CA LEU A 14 3.85 3.83 14.15
C LEU A 14 3.24 2.91 15.22
N ARG A 15 4.03 2.00 15.81
CA ARG A 15 3.56 1.08 16.86
C ARG A 15 2.85 1.74 18.06
N PRO A 16 3.35 2.84 18.65
CA PRO A 16 2.61 3.52 19.73
C PRO A 16 1.36 4.22 19.21
N LYS A 17 1.41 4.87 18.03
CA LYS A 17 0.25 5.55 17.43
C LYS A 17 -0.90 4.58 17.15
N LEU A 18 -0.58 3.37 16.68
CA LEU A 18 -1.57 2.29 16.50
C LEU A 18 -2.20 1.86 17.82
N ARG A 19 -1.41 1.76 18.91
CA ARG A 19 -1.92 1.46 20.25
C ARG A 19 -2.82 2.57 20.80
N GLU A 20 -2.60 3.81 20.38
CA GLU A 20 -3.43 4.98 20.69
C GLU A 20 -4.68 5.10 19.80
N GLY A 21 -4.87 4.17 18.85
CA GLY A 21 -6.06 4.15 17.98
C GLY A 21 -5.90 4.89 16.66
N MET A 22 -4.67 5.09 16.16
CA MET A 22 -4.46 5.62 14.81
C MET A 22 -5.12 4.73 13.76
N GLU A 23 -5.98 5.33 12.94
CA GLU A 23 -6.70 4.64 11.88
C GLU A 23 -5.77 4.07 10.81
N VAL A 24 -6.12 2.91 10.25
CA VAL A 24 -5.29 2.21 9.26
C VAL A 24 -5.06 3.07 8.02
N GLU A 25 -6.08 3.79 7.52
CA GLU A 25 -5.92 4.69 6.37
C GLU A 25 -4.88 5.79 6.64
N ALA A 26 -4.85 6.33 7.87
CA ALA A 26 -3.85 7.34 8.25
C ALA A 26 -2.44 6.74 8.27
N VAL A 27 -2.29 5.47 8.67
CA VAL A 27 -1.01 4.75 8.57
C VAL A 27 -0.57 4.60 7.11
N LEU A 28 -1.47 4.24 6.21
CA LEU A 28 -1.17 4.04 4.80
C LEU A 28 -0.78 5.34 4.10
N ASP A 29 -1.50 6.43 4.36
CA ASP A 29 -1.18 7.77 3.87
C ASP A 29 0.22 8.18 4.36
N TYR A 30 0.49 8.00 5.65
CA TYR A 30 1.77 8.33 6.26
C TYR A 30 2.96 7.52 5.70
N LEU A 31 2.78 6.21 5.47
CA LEU A 31 3.80 5.38 4.84
C LEU A 31 4.08 5.85 3.40
N LYS A 32 3.03 6.18 2.64
CA LYS A 32 3.15 6.68 1.26
C LYS A 32 3.90 8.02 1.21
N GLU A 33 3.59 8.96 2.09
CA GLU A 33 4.26 10.26 2.18
C GLU A 33 5.76 10.14 2.47
N ARG A 34 6.18 9.06 3.14
CA ARG A 34 7.59 8.74 3.40
C ARG A 34 8.28 7.96 2.29
N GLY A 35 7.61 7.80 1.14
CA GLY A 35 8.17 7.16 -0.04
C GLY A 35 8.19 5.64 0.03
N PHE A 36 7.37 5.01 0.90
CA PHE A 36 7.14 3.58 0.80
C PHE A 36 6.46 3.27 -0.54
N SER A 37 7.02 2.31 -1.28
CA SER A 37 6.31 1.73 -2.42
C SER A 37 5.10 0.92 -1.95
N GLN A 38 4.17 0.60 -2.84
CA GLN A 38 3.01 -0.22 -2.50
C GLN A 38 3.41 -1.57 -1.88
N ILE A 39 4.45 -2.21 -2.42
CA ILE A 39 4.99 -3.47 -1.89
C ILE A 39 5.61 -3.27 -0.50
N ALA A 40 6.39 -2.21 -0.29
CA ALA A 40 6.95 -1.91 1.02
C ALA A 40 5.85 -1.61 2.04
N CYS A 41 4.77 -0.96 1.61
CA CYS A 41 3.60 -0.69 2.43
C CYS A 41 2.90 -1.99 2.84
N ILE A 42 2.64 -2.92 1.90
CA ILE A 42 2.08 -4.26 2.19
C ILE A 42 2.88 -5.00 3.26
N ARG A 43 4.22 -4.97 3.17
CA ARG A 43 5.10 -5.57 4.18
C ARG A 43 4.96 -4.87 5.53
N ALA A 44 5.00 -3.55 5.55
CA ALA A 44 4.88 -2.74 6.76
C ALA A 44 3.57 -3.00 7.51
N VAL A 45 2.44 -3.13 6.80
CA VAL A 45 1.14 -3.43 7.43
C VAL A 45 1.17 -4.78 8.17
N GLY A 46 1.80 -5.79 7.57
CA GLY A 46 1.99 -7.10 8.20
C GLY A 46 2.92 -7.03 9.41
N ASP A 47 4.06 -6.34 9.29
CA ASP A 47 5.06 -6.19 10.36
C ASP A 47 4.57 -5.34 11.54
N LEU A 48 3.58 -4.48 11.31
CA LEU A 48 2.85 -3.74 12.34
C LEU A 48 1.77 -4.57 13.04
N GLY A 49 1.47 -5.77 12.53
CA GLY A 49 0.45 -6.65 13.08
C GLY A 49 -0.99 -6.19 12.83
N ILE A 50 -1.21 -5.33 11.82
CA ILE A 50 -2.54 -4.78 11.51
C ILE A 50 -3.45 -5.87 10.93
N CYS A 51 -2.93 -6.72 10.04
CA CYS A 51 -3.66 -7.84 9.43
C CYS A 51 -2.71 -8.93 8.93
N SER A 52 -3.25 -10.05 8.43
CA SER A 52 -2.43 -11.10 7.83
C SER A 52 -1.78 -10.65 6.52
N ALA A 53 -0.71 -11.33 6.09
CA ALA A 53 -0.06 -11.02 4.81
C ALA A 53 -1.00 -11.13 3.60
N ALA A 54 -1.96 -12.06 3.64
CA ALA A 54 -2.97 -12.22 2.60
C ALA A 54 -3.96 -11.05 2.54
N GLU A 55 -4.28 -10.46 3.69
CA GLU A 55 -5.16 -9.29 3.81
C GLU A 55 -4.43 -7.99 3.52
N ALA A 56 -3.15 -7.89 3.87
CA ALA A 56 -2.34 -6.70 3.67
C ALA A 56 -2.31 -6.25 2.20
N LYS A 57 -2.21 -7.21 1.26
CA LYS A 57 -2.32 -6.89 -0.17
C LYS A 57 -3.65 -6.25 -0.51
N ARG A 58 -4.77 -6.84 -0.07
CA ARG A 58 -6.11 -6.31 -0.36
C ARG A 58 -6.31 -4.94 0.28
N LEU A 59 -5.93 -4.82 1.55
CA LEU A 59 -6.03 -3.58 2.32
C LEU A 59 -5.29 -2.43 1.62
N VAL A 60 -4.03 -2.63 1.24
CA VAL A 60 -3.23 -1.60 0.57
C VAL A 60 -3.74 -1.33 -0.84
N HIS A 61 -4.23 -2.34 -1.57
CA HIS A 61 -4.72 -2.16 -2.93
C HIS A 61 -5.99 -1.31 -3.00
N TYR A 62 -6.92 -1.51 -2.06
CA TYR A 62 -8.20 -0.79 -2.01
C TYR A 62 -8.17 0.45 -1.12
N SER A 63 -7.03 0.82 -0.55
CA SER A 63 -6.94 2.00 0.31
C SER A 63 -7.03 3.29 -0.49
N ARG A 64 -7.46 4.36 0.18
CA ARG A 64 -7.52 5.69 -0.43
C ARG A 64 -6.13 6.14 -0.87
N ALA A 65 -5.11 5.83 -0.06
CA ALA A 65 -3.72 6.16 -0.33
C ALA A 65 -3.24 5.66 -1.70
N TRP A 66 -3.75 4.52 -2.20
CA TRP A 66 -3.31 3.92 -3.47
C TRP A 66 -4.39 3.92 -4.57
N SER A 67 -5.50 4.64 -4.36
CA SER A 67 -6.59 4.77 -5.33
C SER A 67 -6.12 5.20 -6.72
N SER A 68 -5.30 6.24 -6.82
CA SER A 68 -4.80 6.74 -8.12
C SER A 68 -3.92 5.73 -8.86
N THR A 69 -3.08 4.99 -8.15
CA THR A 69 -2.27 3.91 -8.75
C THR A 69 -3.15 2.76 -9.23
N ARG A 70 -4.20 2.43 -8.48
CA ARG A 70 -5.18 1.41 -8.87
C ARG A 70 -5.92 1.83 -10.14
N GLU A 71 -6.44 3.05 -10.19
CA GLU A 71 -7.14 3.59 -11.36
C GLU A 71 -6.26 3.58 -12.62
N GLN A 72 -4.98 3.97 -12.49
CA GLN A 72 -4.03 3.92 -13.60
C GLN A 72 -3.78 2.50 -14.11
N ASN A 73 -3.68 1.52 -13.19
CA ASN A 73 -3.51 0.12 -13.57
C ASN A 73 -4.78 -0.43 -14.24
N GLU A 74 -5.97 -0.10 -13.71
CA GLU A 74 -7.24 -0.51 -14.30
C GLU A 74 -7.39 0.05 -15.72
N ALA A 75 -7.09 1.33 -15.93
CA ALA A 75 -7.11 1.96 -17.26
C ALA A 75 -6.09 1.33 -18.24
N LEU A 76 -4.90 0.97 -17.77
CA LEU A 76 -3.91 0.26 -18.59
C LEU A 76 -4.42 -1.13 -19.01
N HIS A 77 -5.03 -1.87 -18.09
CA HIS A 77 -5.59 -3.19 -18.38
C HIS A 77 -6.77 -3.12 -19.36
N GLU A 78 -7.64 -2.12 -19.22
CA GLU A 78 -8.75 -1.87 -20.14
C GLU A 78 -8.23 -1.57 -21.55
N GLY A 79 -7.28 -0.64 -21.69
CA GLY A 79 -6.68 -0.33 -22.99
C GLY A 79 -5.97 -1.53 -23.64
N LEU A 80 -5.27 -2.36 -22.84
CA LEU A 80 -4.64 -3.57 -23.37
C LEU A 80 -5.67 -4.60 -23.84
N ALA A 81 -6.77 -4.78 -23.11
CA ALA A 81 -7.84 -5.68 -23.50
C ALA A 81 -8.54 -5.21 -24.79
N GLU A 82 -8.73 -3.90 -24.96
CA GLU A 82 -9.27 -3.33 -26.19
C GLU A 82 -8.36 -3.56 -27.40
N GLU A 83 -7.05 -3.36 -27.26
CA GLU A 83 -6.09 -3.59 -28.35
C GLU A 83 -6.02 -5.08 -28.74
N LEU A 84 -5.94 -5.98 -27.75
CA LEU A 84 -5.92 -7.42 -28.00
C LEU A 84 -7.24 -7.93 -28.62
N GLY A 85 -8.37 -7.31 -28.28
CA GLY A 85 -9.68 -7.65 -28.85
C GLY A 85 -9.88 -7.20 -30.30
N LYS A 86 -9.06 -6.25 -30.80
CA LYS A 86 -9.08 -5.80 -32.20
C LYS A 86 -8.31 -6.73 -33.15
N GLU A 87 -7.47 -7.62 -32.62
CA GLU A 87 -6.65 -8.56 -33.40
C GLU A 87 -7.32 -9.93 -33.63
N ILE A 88 -8.60 -10.10 -33.26
CA ILE A 88 -9.42 -11.32 -33.48
C ILE A 88 -10.54 -11.02 -34.47
#